data_AF-E6MIB1-F1
#
_entry.id   AF-E6MIB1-F1
#
_cell.length_a   1.000
_cell.length_b   1.000
_cell.length_c   1.000
_cell.angle_alpha   90.00
_cell.angle_beta   90.00
_cell.angle_gamma   90.00
#
_symmetry.space_group_name_H-M   'P 1'
#
loop_
_entity.id
_entity.type
_entity.pdbx_description
1 polymer ?
#
loop_
_entity_poly.entity_id
_entity_poly.type
_entity_poly.pdbx_seq_one_letter_code
_entity_poly.pdbx_strand_id
1 'polypeptide(L)'
;MTIFPEIFENTRSLAPPAPFLDDGAPVDRLFWFGQLPSTNGFLKRHALRLPHGTIAVADAQSAGRGRRGRDFFSPPNSGLHLSMLYRPAKRSALSSFVTMGACVAAAGPELSGRGHGPRI
;
A
#
# COMPACT_ATOMS: atom_id res chain seq x y z
N MET A 1 12.93 -0.45 -22.35
CA MET A 1 11.92 -1.45 -22.77
C MET A 1 10.74 -1.33 -21.82
N THR A 2 9.76 -0.52 -22.21
CA THR A 2 8.69 -0.01 -21.34
C THR A 2 7.51 -0.97 -21.39
N ILE A 3 7.30 -1.68 -20.28
CA ILE A 3 6.09 -2.48 -20.07
C ILE A 3 5.05 -1.49 -19.52
N PHE A 4 3.87 -1.40 -20.15
CA PHE A 4 2.70 -0.57 -19.78
C PHE A 4 2.68 0.87 -20.36
N PRO A 5 2.05 1.08 -21.54
CA PRO A 5 1.92 2.41 -22.15
C PRO A 5 0.72 3.23 -21.66
N GLU A 6 -0.14 2.74 -20.75
CA GLU A 6 -1.42 3.41 -20.43
C GLU A 6 -1.68 3.74 -18.95
N ILE A 7 -0.70 3.68 -18.05
CA ILE A 7 -0.92 4.11 -16.66
C ILE A 7 0.30 4.89 -16.16
N PHE A 8 0.43 6.14 -16.59
CA PHE A 8 1.43 7.05 -16.08
C PHE A 8 0.88 8.47 -16.01
N GLU A 9 0.34 8.86 -14.86
CA GLU A 9 0.48 10.21 -14.31
C GLU A 9 0.51 10.12 -12.78
N ASN A 10 1.36 10.93 -12.14
CA ASN A 10 1.60 11.05 -10.70
C ASN A 10 2.47 9.99 -10.00
N THR A 11 3.77 10.01 -10.29
CA THR A 11 4.78 9.67 -9.27
C THR A 11 5.09 10.93 -8.46
N ARG A 12 4.75 10.96 -7.17
CA ARG A 12 5.27 11.95 -6.22
C ARG A 12 6.13 11.22 -5.19
N SER A 13 7.37 11.69 -5.02
CA SER A 13 8.21 11.26 -3.91
C SER A 13 7.57 11.78 -2.61
N LEU A 14 7.16 10.87 -1.73
CA LEU A 14 6.71 11.22 -0.39
C LEU A 14 7.94 11.24 0.53
N ALA A 15 7.95 12.16 1.50
CA ALA A 15 8.97 12.18 2.54
C ALA A 15 9.09 10.78 3.19
N PRO A 16 10.31 10.34 3.56
CA PRO A 16 10.51 9.01 4.11
C PRO A 16 9.64 8.84 5.38
N PRO A 17 8.98 7.69 5.55
CA PRO A 17 8.26 7.42 6.79
C PRO A 17 9.23 7.44 7.98
N ALA A 18 8.72 7.81 9.14
CA ALA A 18 9.45 7.90 10.42
C ALA A 18 10.38 6.68 10.69
N PRO A 19 11.44 6.81 11.51
CA PRO A 19 12.70 6.04 11.48
C PRO A 19 12.62 4.54 11.81
N PHE A 20 11.42 3.96 11.93
CA PHE A 20 11.22 2.54 12.24
C PHE A 20 11.34 1.62 11.02
N LEU A 21 11.45 2.18 9.81
CA LEU A 21 11.69 1.48 8.54
C LEU A 21 12.94 2.03 7.84
N ASP A 22 13.96 2.43 8.62
CA ASP A 22 15.23 2.98 8.13
C ASP A 22 16.08 1.93 7.40
N ASP A 23 15.66 1.61 6.18
CA ASP A 23 16.58 1.29 5.09
C ASP A 23 16.86 2.54 4.23
N GLY A 24 16.26 3.71 4.56
CA GLY A 24 16.45 5.00 3.86
C GLY A 24 15.95 5.03 2.41
N ALA A 25 15.30 3.97 1.94
CA ALA A 25 14.85 3.87 0.55
C ALA A 25 13.57 4.70 0.34
N PRO A 26 13.58 5.69 -0.57
CA PRO A 26 12.39 6.45 -0.90
C PRO A 26 11.29 5.54 -1.46
N VAL A 27 10.04 6.03 -1.44
CA VAL A 27 8.95 5.42 -2.22
C VAL A 27 9.33 5.54 -3.70
N ASP A 28 9.87 4.45 -4.25
CA ASP A 28 10.41 4.45 -5.62
C ASP A 28 9.33 4.48 -6.69
N ARG A 29 8.13 3.94 -6.39
CA ARG A 29 7.06 3.81 -7.38
C ARG A 29 5.68 3.65 -6.75
N LEU A 30 4.72 4.41 -7.26
CA LEU A 30 3.30 4.32 -6.90
C LEU A 30 2.49 3.87 -8.12
N PHE A 31 1.67 2.84 -7.95
CA PHE A 31 0.63 2.46 -8.91
C PHE A 31 -0.74 2.77 -8.31
N TRP A 32 -1.58 3.45 -9.08
CA TRP A 32 -2.98 3.71 -8.72
C TRP A 32 -3.92 3.05 -9.73
N PHE A 33 -4.98 2.44 -9.22
CA PHE A 33 -5.99 1.74 -10.02
C PHE A 33 -7.39 2.17 -9.57
N GLY A 34 -8.31 2.41 -10.51
CA GLY A 34 -9.73 2.57 -10.15
C GLY A 34 -10.30 1.29 -9.52
N GLN A 35 -10.01 0.12 -10.12
CA GLN A 35 -10.39 -1.17 -9.55
C GLN A 35 -9.40 -2.27 -9.96
N LEU A 36 -9.14 -3.21 -9.05
CA LEU A 36 -8.41 -4.44 -9.36
C LEU A 36 -8.83 -5.60 -8.44
N PRO A 37 -8.41 -6.86 -8.68
CA PRO A 37 -8.74 -7.95 -7.77
C PRO A 37 -8.18 -7.77 -6.35
N SER A 38 -6.88 -7.46 -6.22
CA SER A 38 -6.25 -7.13 -4.93
C SER A 38 -4.94 -6.37 -5.12
N THR A 39 -4.70 -5.32 -4.33
CA THR A 39 -3.43 -4.57 -4.28
C THR A 39 -2.26 -5.47 -3.85
N ASN A 40 -2.45 -6.26 -2.80
CA ASN A 40 -1.48 -7.25 -2.34
C ASN A 40 -1.24 -8.35 -3.40
N GLY A 41 -2.31 -8.81 -4.05
CA GLY A 41 -2.21 -9.79 -5.14
C GLY A 41 -1.40 -9.27 -6.33
N PHE A 42 -1.57 -8.00 -6.69
CA PHE A 42 -0.77 -7.34 -7.71
C PHE A 42 0.71 -7.32 -7.33
N LEU A 43 1.06 -6.80 -6.15
CA LEU A 43 2.46 -6.71 -5.74
C LEU A 43 3.13 -8.09 -5.65
N LYS A 44 2.44 -9.11 -5.15
CA LYS A 44 2.97 -10.49 -5.12
C LYS A 44 3.32 -11.03 -6.51
N ARG A 45 2.46 -10.80 -7.51
CA ARG A 45 2.70 -11.24 -8.90
C ARG A 45 3.90 -10.54 -9.54
N HIS A 46 4.15 -9.30 -9.15
CA HIS A 46 5.21 -8.48 -9.74
C HIS A 46 6.43 -8.31 -8.82
N ALA A 47 6.47 -9.05 -7.70
CA ALA A 47 7.47 -8.89 -6.64
C ALA A 47 8.91 -9.17 -7.10
N LEU A 48 9.14 -9.87 -8.21
CA LEU A 48 10.51 -10.08 -8.73
C LEU A 48 10.99 -8.95 -9.63
N ARG A 49 10.08 -8.12 -10.13
CA ARG A 49 10.36 -7.08 -11.14
C ARG A 49 10.25 -5.65 -10.62
N LEU A 50 9.54 -5.46 -9.51
CA LEU A 50 9.30 -4.15 -8.91
C LEU A 50 10.35 -3.83 -7.84
N PRO A 51 10.81 -2.57 -7.70
CA PRO A 51 11.79 -2.20 -6.69
C PRO A 51 11.24 -2.28 -5.26
N HIS A 52 12.12 -2.23 -4.26
CA HIS A 52 11.71 -2.10 -2.86
C HIS A 52 10.91 -0.82 -2.70
N GLY A 53 9.95 -0.78 -1.77
CA GLY A 53 9.17 0.43 -1.52
C GLY A 53 8.12 0.75 -2.59
N THR A 54 7.88 -0.17 -3.54
CA THR A 54 6.78 -0.01 -4.49
C THR A 54 5.42 -0.09 -3.78
N ILE A 55 4.55 0.89 -4.04
CA ILE A 55 3.20 0.97 -3.48
C ILE A 55 2.16 0.71 -4.58
N ALA A 56 1.11 -0.02 -4.23
CA ALA A 56 -0.09 -0.16 -5.05
C ALA A 56 -1.31 0.33 -4.26
N VAL A 57 -2.10 1.20 -4.87
CA VAL A 57 -3.33 1.79 -4.32
C VAL A 57 -4.50 1.49 -5.24
N ALA A 58 -5.69 1.29 -4.66
CA ALA A 58 -6.91 1.10 -5.43
C ALA A 58 -8.11 1.76 -4.80
N ASP A 59 -9.00 2.33 -5.62
CA ASP A 59 -10.27 2.83 -5.10
C ASP A 59 -11.18 1.65 -4.70
N ALA A 60 -11.15 0.54 -5.45
CA ALA A 60 -11.89 -0.68 -5.13
C ALA A 60 -11.09 -1.99 -5.34
N GLN A 61 -11.41 -3.02 -4.55
CA GLN A 61 -10.93 -4.39 -4.75
C GLN A 61 -12.09 -5.37 -4.97
N SER A 62 -12.08 -6.10 -6.09
CA SER A 62 -13.13 -7.09 -6.40
C SER A 62 -12.91 -8.46 -5.75
N ALA A 63 -11.68 -8.74 -5.29
CA ALA A 63 -11.31 -10.00 -4.67
C ALA A 63 -10.31 -9.77 -3.51
N GLY A 64 -10.60 -8.76 -2.68
CA GLY A 64 -9.80 -8.44 -1.50
C GLY A 64 -9.72 -9.64 -0.55
N ARG A 65 -8.52 -9.93 -0.03
CA ARG A 65 -8.27 -11.05 0.88
C ARG A 65 -7.68 -10.53 2.20
N GLY A 66 -8.40 -10.74 3.28
CA GLY A 66 -8.00 -10.46 4.66
C GLY A 66 -7.23 -11.61 5.31
N ARG A 67 -7.02 -11.49 6.63
CA ARG A 67 -6.33 -12.53 7.42
C ARG A 67 -7.08 -13.86 7.35
N ARG A 68 -6.31 -14.96 7.30
CA ARG A 68 -6.83 -16.34 7.27
C ARG A 68 -7.78 -16.61 6.09
N GLY A 69 -7.60 -15.88 4.98
CA GLY A 69 -8.34 -16.11 3.73
C GLY A 69 -9.75 -15.54 3.70
N ARG A 70 -10.17 -14.78 4.72
CA ARG A 70 -11.47 -14.09 4.71
C ARG A 70 -11.55 -13.06 3.59
N ASP A 71 -12.76 -12.80 3.11
CA ASP A 71 -12.97 -11.71 2.17
C ASP A 71 -12.71 -10.36 2.84
N PHE A 72 -12.14 -9.45 2.08
CA PHE A 72 -11.90 -8.07 2.49
C PHE A 72 -12.72 -7.18 1.55
N PHE A 73 -13.86 -6.71 2.06
CA PHE A 73 -14.75 -5.83 1.33
C PHE A 73 -14.10 -4.46 1.13
N SER A 74 -14.04 -4.01 -0.11
CA SER A 74 -13.33 -2.78 -0.51
C SER A 74 -14.05 -2.09 -1.69
N PRO A 75 -15.27 -1.57 -1.49
CA PRO A 75 -15.97 -0.81 -2.52
C PRO A 75 -15.29 0.56 -2.76
N PRO A 76 -15.60 1.25 -3.86
CA PRO A 76 -15.13 2.62 -4.08
C PRO A 76 -15.49 3.56 -2.92
N ASN A 77 -14.62 4.54 -2.64
CA ASN A 77 -14.85 5.59 -1.64
C ASN A 77 -15.05 5.10 -0.19
N SER A 78 -14.71 3.85 0.14
CA SER A 78 -14.88 3.31 1.51
C SER A 78 -13.62 3.32 2.37
N GLY A 79 -12.51 3.86 1.86
CA GLY A 79 -11.24 3.93 2.58
C GLY A 79 -10.03 3.80 1.66
N LEU A 80 -8.85 3.74 2.27
CA LEU A 80 -7.59 3.61 1.56
C LEU A 80 -7.21 2.13 1.40
N HIS A 81 -7.33 1.60 0.17
CA HIS A 81 -6.87 0.24 -0.12
C HIS A 81 -5.45 0.28 -0.68
N LEU A 82 -4.47 -0.05 0.15
CA LEU A 82 -3.05 0.06 -0.19
C LEU A 82 -2.26 -1.22 0.12
N SER A 83 -1.15 -1.42 -0.58
CA SER A 83 -0.12 -2.40 -0.20
C SER A 83 1.26 -1.87 -0.59
N MET A 84 2.29 -2.29 0.13
CA MET A 84 3.69 -1.89 -0.10
C MET A 84 4.59 -3.13 -0.21
N LEU A 85 5.51 -3.11 -1.18
CA LEU A 85 6.50 -4.17 -1.37
C LEU A 85 7.73 -3.89 -0.51
N TYR A 86 7.80 -4.55 0.64
CA TYR A 86 8.89 -4.39 1.60
C TYR A 86 9.89 -5.55 1.51
N ARG A 87 11.19 -5.23 1.44
CA ARG A 87 12.30 -6.20 1.44
C ARG A 87 13.35 -5.74 2.46
N PRO A 88 13.32 -6.25 3.70
CA PRO A 88 14.28 -5.85 4.71
C PRO A 88 15.69 -6.36 4.36
N ALA A 89 16.71 -5.51 4.50
CA ALA A 89 18.10 -5.86 4.19
C ALA A 89 18.66 -6.99 5.07
N LYS A 90 18.12 -7.18 6.28
CA LYS A 90 18.46 -8.30 7.18
C LYS A 90 17.24 -9.20 7.36
N ARG A 91 17.47 -10.51 7.43
CA ARG A 91 16.46 -11.52 7.76
C ARG A 91 16.02 -11.29 9.22
N SER A 92 15.14 -10.32 9.44
CA SER A 92 14.91 -9.82 10.79
C SER A 92 14.04 -10.80 11.56
N ALA A 93 14.50 -11.21 12.74
CA ALA A 93 13.70 -11.83 13.80
C ALA A 93 12.50 -10.95 14.23
N LEU A 94 12.37 -9.75 13.63
CA LEU A 94 11.43 -8.70 13.94
C LEU A 94 10.31 -8.60 12.90
N SER A 95 10.07 -9.62 12.08
CA SER A 95 8.97 -9.62 11.09
C SER A 95 7.60 -9.30 11.73
N SER A 96 7.39 -9.71 12.98
CA SER A 96 6.20 -9.35 13.77
C SER A 96 6.09 -7.84 14.06
N PHE A 97 7.22 -7.13 14.22
CA PHE A 97 7.24 -5.69 14.48
C PHE A 97 6.93 -4.88 13.22
N VAL A 98 7.13 -5.42 12.01
CA VAL A 98 6.75 -4.72 10.77
C VAL A 98 5.25 -4.41 10.75
N THR A 99 4.42 -5.36 11.20
CA THR A 99 2.97 -5.14 11.28
C THR A 99 2.63 -4.06 12.31
N MET A 100 3.30 -4.09 13.47
CA MET A 100 3.10 -3.09 14.52
C MET A 100 3.51 -1.68 14.02
N GLY A 101 4.68 -1.56 13.39
CA GLY A 101 5.16 -0.31 12.83
C GLY A 101 4.23 0.26 11.77
N ALA A 102 3.71 -0.59 10.87
CA ALA A 102 2.71 -0.18 9.89
C ALA A 102 1.42 0.35 10.54
N CYS A 103 0.93 -0.31 11.60
CA CYS A 103 -0.26 0.16 12.33
C CYS A 103 -0.04 1.54 12.96
N VAL A 104 1.11 1.76 13.61
CA VAL A 104 1.43 3.05 14.26
C VAL A 104 1.57 4.15 13.21
N ALA A 105 2.25 3.88 12.10
CA ALA A 105 2.40 4.85 11.01
C ALA A 105 1.04 5.24 10.37
N ALA A 106 0.12 4.29 10.24
CA ALA A 106 -1.22 4.55 9.73
C ALA A 106 -2.13 5.27 10.73
N ALA A 107 -1.81 5.30 12.02
CA ALA A 107 -2.62 5.93 13.06
C ALA A 107 -2.25 7.39 13.34
N GLY A 108 -1.49 8.03 12.44
CA GLY A 108 -1.00 9.40 12.62
C GLY A 108 -2.10 10.40 13.01
N PRO A 109 -1.76 11.45 13.78
CA PRO A 109 -2.72 12.37 14.41
C PRO A 109 -3.67 13.08 13.44
N GLU A 110 -3.33 13.16 12.15
CA GLU A 110 -4.12 13.83 11.10
C GLU A 110 -5.34 13.02 10.62
N LEU A 111 -5.40 11.71 10.86
CA LEU A 111 -6.49 10.85 10.37
C LEU A 111 -7.71 10.80 11.31
N SER A 112 -7.64 11.43 12.49
CA SER A 112 -8.70 11.43 13.49
C SER A 112 -9.81 12.47 13.26
N GLY A 113 -9.77 13.28 12.19
CA GLY A 113 -10.70 14.40 12.02
C GLY A 113 -11.18 14.63 10.60
N ARG A 114 -12.25 13.93 10.19
CA ARG A 114 -13.31 14.41 9.27
C ARG A 114 -14.31 13.27 9.05
N GLY A 115 -15.38 13.26 9.83
CA GLY A 115 -16.51 12.38 9.63
C GLY A 115 -17.15 12.62 8.27
N HIS A 116 -17.29 11.58 7.47
CA HIS A 116 -18.10 11.60 6.26
C HIS A 116 -19.57 11.36 6.69
N GLY A 117 -20.26 12.43 7.07
CA GLY A 117 -21.72 12.40 7.21
C GLY A 117 -22.38 12.25 5.84
N PRO A 118 -23.54 11.58 5.74
CA PRO A 118 -24.25 11.42 4.47
C PRO A 118 -24.69 12.79 3.95
N ARG A 119 -24.40 13.08 2.68
CA ARG A 119 -24.99 14.23 1.99
C ARG A 119 -26.39 13.82 1.51
N ILE A 120 -27.40 14.33 2.20
CA ILE A 120 -28.79 14.43 1.70
C ILE A 120 -28.87 15.48 0.60
#